data_AF-A0A0N1JT24-F1
#
_entry.id   AF-A0A0N1JT24-F1
#
_cell.length_a   1.000
_cell.length_b   1.000
_cell.length_c   1.000
_cell.angle_alpha   90.00
_cell.angle_beta   90.00
_cell.angle_gamma   90.00
#
_symmetry.space_group_name_H-M   'P 1'
#
loop_
_entity.id
_entity.type
_entity.pdbx_description
1 polymer ?
#
loop_
_entity_poly.entity_id
_entity_poly.type
_entity_poly.pdbx_seq_one_letter_code
_entity_poly.pdbx_strand_id
1 'polypeptide(L)'
;MLMRAIRNGWLASLLLLASVGALADASAPAAAAVAPVLKPQSTQGHPILIDLLKLAPPPAYALKCGSGYCDTRRSYCETVSTDEPHLPNDYACRPLPAACAHASSTAQSCGCFPAHTKCDFCSTSAVGAGVGFYRTCFGGG
;
A
#
# COMPACT_ATOMS: atom_id res chain seq x y z
N MET A 1 16.84 -46.94 28.60
CA MET A 1 16.56 -46.47 27.23
C MET A 1 17.34 -45.19 27.00
N LEU A 2 18.28 -45.26 26.06
CA LEU A 2 19.40 -44.36 25.85
C LEU A 2 19.02 -43.35 24.75
N MET A 3 18.60 -42.13 25.10
CA MET A 3 18.32 -41.08 24.11
C MET A 3 19.60 -40.31 23.80
N ARG A 4 20.18 -40.61 22.63
CA ARG A 4 21.35 -39.97 22.04
C ARG A 4 21.01 -38.55 21.57
N ALA A 5 21.94 -37.65 21.90
CA ALA A 5 22.03 -36.28 21.45
C ALA A 5 22.22 -36.14 19.94
N ILE A 6 21.59 -35.12 19.35
CA ILE A 6 21.97 -34.55 18.05
C ILE A 6 22.16 -33.04 18.25
N ARG A 7 23.36 -32.67 18.70
CA ARG A 7 24.01 -31.37 18.46
C ARG A 7 24.67 -31.48 17.09
N ASN A 8 24.37 -30.57 16.16
CA ASN A 8 25.14 -30.21 14.95
C ASN A 8 24.25 -29.21 14.20
N GLY A 9 24.63 -27.99 13.84
CA GLY A 9 25.93 -27.43 13.53
C GLY A 9 25.65 -26.41 12.41
N TRP A 10 25.21 -25.20 12.78
CA TRP A 10 24.94 -24.10 11.84
C TRP A 10 25.54 -22.81 12.42
N LEU A 11 26.86 -22.85 12.59
CA LEU A 11 27.74 -21.73 12.92
C LEU A 11 28.85 -21.72 11.87
N ALA A 12 28.53 -21.28 10.65
CA ALA A 12 29.53 -21.01 9.63
C ALA A 12 28.89 -20.21 8.50
N SER A 13 29.06 -18.89 8.53
CA SER A 13 29.47 -18.06 7.38
C SER A 13 29.23 -16.58 7.70
N LEU A 14 30.08 -16.07 8.59
CA LEU A 14 30.56 -14.70 8.52
C LEU A 14 31.51 -14.59 7.30
N LEU A 15 31.57 -13.39 6.71
CA LEU A 15 32.58 -12.84 5.78
C LEU A 15 32.23 -12.79 4.28
N LEU A 16 31.89 -11.58 3.82
CA LEU A 16 32.37 -10.88 2.61
C LEU A 16 31.55 -9.57 2.51
N LEU A 17 31.95 -8.46 3.14
CA LEU A 17 32.93 -7.44 2.67
C LEU A 17 33.00 -7.20 1.16
N ALA A 18 33.01 -5.90 0.82
CA ALA A 18 33.09 -5.23 -0.49
C ALA A 18 31.72 -5.01 -1.16
N SER A 19 31.28 -3.78 -1.48
CA SER A 19 32.05 -2.76 -2.18
C SER A 19 31.49 -1.35 -1.93
N VAL A 20 32.40 -0.43 -1.66
CA VAL A 20 32.21 1.03 -1.69
C VAL A 20 32.00 1.43 -3.17
N GLY A 21 30.81 1.93 -3.50
CA GLY A 21 30.47 2.44 -4.83
C GLY A 21 30.29 3.94 -4.79
N ALA A 22 31.09 4.63 -5.60
CA ALA A 22 31.40 6.05 -5.55
C ALA A 22 30.21 7.01 -5.74
N LEU A 23 30.37 8.16 -5.07
CA LEU A 23 29.65 9.41 -5.30
C LEU A 23 29.86 9.87 -6.75
N ALA A 24 28.77 10.11 -7.47
CA ALA A 24 28.78 10.89 -8.70
C ALA A 24 27.94 12.15 -8.49
N ASP A 25 28.67 13.25 -8.42
CA ASP A 25 28.27 14.65 -8.47
C ASP A 25 27.73 14.98 -9.87
N ALA A 26 26.55 15.61 -9.97
CA ALA A 26 26.19 16.43 -11.13
C ALA A 26 24.94 17.26 -10.81
N SER A 27 25.22 18.46 -10.32
CA SER A 27 24.30 19.59 -10.25
C SER A 27 23.79 19.97 -11.64
N ALA A 28 22.49 20.21 -11.78
CA ALA A 28 21.94 20.96 -12.91
C ALA A 28 20.86 21.94 -12.43
N PRO A 29 21.15 23.25 -12.39
CA PRO A 29 20.12 24.28 -12.35
C PRO A 29 19.92 24.84 -13.75
N ALA A 30 18.67 24.87 -14.24
CA ALA A 30 18.09 25.93 -15.06
C ALA A 30 16.94 25.38 -15.92
N ALA A 31 15.72 25.81 -15.63
CA ALA A 31 14.97 26.70 -16.50
C ALA A 31 13.56 26.87 -15.91
N ALA A 32 13.32 28.06 -15.36
CA ALA A 32 11.99 28.53 -15.05
C ALA A 32 11.18 28.60 -16.36
N ALA A 33 10.40 27.56 -16.63
CA ALA A 33 9.38 27.60 -17.65
C ALA A 33 8.22 28.45 -17.10
N VAL A 34 8.03 29.61 -17.73
CA VAL A 34 6.89 30.50 -17.51
C VAL A 34 5.62 29.71 -17.76
N ALA A 35 4.86 29.43 -16.71
CA ALA A 35 3.56 28.80 -16.81
C ALA A 35 2.61 29.73 -17.59
N PRO A 36 1.94 29.27 -18.65
CA PRO A 36 0.79 30.00 -19.17
C PRO A 36 -0.28 30.01 -18.07
N VAL A 37 -0.71 31.21 -17.69
CA VAL A 37 -1.91 31.41 -16.87
C VAL A 37 -3.09 30.88 -17.66
N LEU A 38 -3.42 29.60 -17.49
CA LEU A 38 -4.70 29.06 -17.87
C LEU A 38 -5.75 29.73 -16.98
N LYS A 39 -6.45 30.69 -17.56
CA LYS A 39 -7.74 31.15 -17.03
C LYS A 39 -8.60 29.91 -16.76
N PRO A 40 -9.13 29.72 -15.55
CA PRO A 40 -10.13 28.68 -15.32
C PRO A 40 -11.37 29.04 -16.13
N GLN A 41 -11.49 28.42 -17.31
CA GLN A 41 -12.74 28.36 -18.04
C GLN A 41 -13.70 27.56 -17.16
N SER A 42 -14.56 28.30 -16.46
CA SER A 42 -15.71 27.77 -15.74
C SER A 42 -16.62 27.09 -16.75
N THR A 43 -16.42 25.78 -16.93
CA THR A 43 -17.33 24.94 -17.71
C THR A 43 -18.61 24.77 -16.90
N GLN A 44 -19.65 25.46 -17.37
CA GLN A 44 -21.04 25.19 -17.03
C GLN A 44 -21.30 23.69 -17.05
N GLY A 45 -21.86 23.19 -15.95
CA GLY A 45 -22.12 21.79 -15.70
C GLY A 45 -22.95 21.16 -16.82
N HIS A 46 -22.34 20.19 -17.51
CA HIS A 46 -23.06 19.21 -18.31
C HIS A 46 -23.57 18.11 -17.37
N PRO A 47 -24.89 18.00 -17.12
CA PRO A 47 -25.46 16.96 -16.25
C PRO A 47 -25.29 15.53 -16.83
N ILE A 48 -24.87 15.38 -18.08
CA ILE A 48 -24.75 14.09 -18.76
C ILE A 48 -23.45 13.33 -18.40
N LEU A 49 -22.41 14.03 -17.93
CA LEU A 49 -21.14 13.39 -17.56
C LEU A 49 -21.20 12.64 -16.22
N ILE A 50 -22.15 12.98 -15.34
CA ILE A 50 -22.27 12.37 -14.01
C ILE A 50 -22.79 10.93 -14.13
N ASP A 51 -23.64 10.63 -15.11
CA ASP A 51 -24.22 9.30 -15.29
C ASP A 51 -23.22 8.30 -15.91
N LEU A 52 -22.39 8.76 -16.85
CA LEU A 52 -21.36 7.94 -17.49
C LEU A 52 -20.23 7.50 -16.52
N LEU A 53 -19.90 8.33 -15.53
CA LEU A 53 -18.92 7.93 -14.49
C LEU A 53 -19.45 6.81 -13.59
N LYS A 54 -20.77 6.64 -13.50
CA LYS A 54 -21.42 5.63 -12.66
C LYS A 54 -21.46 4.24 -13.31
N LEU A 55 -21.29 4.19 -14.63
CA LEU A 55 -21.31 2.97 -15.45
C LEU A 55 -19.91 2.45 -15.80
N ALA A 56 -18.85 3.24 -15.60
CA ALA A 56 -17.50 2.79 -15.86
C ALA A 56 -17.10 1.72 -14.81
N PRO A 57 -16.61 0.53 -15.22
CA PRO A 57 -16.10 -0.44 -14.28
C PRO A 57 -14.95 0.17 -13.47
N PRO A 58 -14.85 -0.13 -12.16
CA PRO A 58 -13.77 0.39 -11.33
C PRO A 58 -12.42 -0.01 -11.95
N PRO A 59 -11.39 0.85 -11.87
CA PRO A 59 -10.11 0.54 -12.49
C PRO A 59 -9.54 -0.75 -11.92
N ALA A 60 -8.71 -1.46 -12.71
CA ALA A 60 -8.14 -2.75 -12.32
C ALA A 60 -7.26 -2.74 -11.06
N TYR A 61 -7.00 -1.57 -10.47
CA TYR A 61 -6.27 -1.33 -9.22
C TYR A 61 -7.17 -0.77 -8.10
N ALA A 62 -8.50 -0.81 -8.25
CA ALA A 62 -9.44 -0.35 -7.24
C ALA A 62 -9.79 -1.47 -6.25
N LEU A 63 -9.38 -1.29 -4.99
CA LEU A 63 -9.78 -2.13 -3.87
C LEU A 63 -10.99 -1.53 -3.17
N LYS A 64 -12.07 -2.28 -3.01
CA LYS A 64 -13.25 -1.80 -2.25
C LYS A 64 -12.88 -1.59 -0.78
N CYS A 65 -13.23 -0.44 -0.21
CA CYS A 65 -12.99 -0.10 1.19
C CYS A 65 -14.21 0.64 1.74
N GLY A 66 -15.05 -0.07 2.50
CA GLY A 66 -16.36 0.43 2.93
C GLY A 66 -17.26 0.77 1.73
N SER A 67 -17.73 2.02 1.68
CA SER A 67 -18.54 2.57 0.59
C SER A 67 -17.71 3.09 -0.60
N GLY A 68 -16.39 3.15 -0.48
CA GLY A 68 -15.47 3.70 -1.48
C GLY A 68 -14.48 2.68 -2.04
N TYR A 69 -13.49 3.20 -2.77
CA TYR A 69 -12.40 2.41 -3.36
C TYR A 69 -11.05 3.07 -3.10
N CYS A 70 -10.01 2.26 -2.85
CA CYS A 70 -8.62 2.67 -2.71
C CYS A 70 -7.79 2.23 -3.93
N ASP A 71 -6.79 3.02 -4.33
CA ASP A 71 -5.79 2.61 -5.34
C ASP A 71 -4.76 1.68 -4.69
N THR A 72 -4.76 0.40 -5.06
CA THR A 72 -3.88 -0.62 -4.48
C THR A 72 -2.39 -0.36 -4.70
N ARG A 73 -2.02 0.49 -5.66
CA ARG A 73 -0.63 0.84 -5.93
C ARG A 73 -0.09 1.87 -4.94
N ARG A 74 -0.98 2.57 -4.24
CA ARG A 74 -0.64 3.73 -3.39
C ARG A 74 -1.22 3.64 -1.99
N SER A 75 -2.25 2.82 -1.80
CA SER A 75 -3.02 2.77 -0.57
C SER A 75 -3.42 1.34 -0.18
N TYR A 76 -3.63 1.13 1.12
CA TYR A 76 -4.31 -0.04 1.68
C TYR A 76 -5.63 0.38 2.34
N CYS A 77 -6.55 -0.57 2.54
CA CYS A 77 -7.78 -0.34 3.27
C CYS A 77 -7.58 -0.64 4.75
N GLU A 78 -7.72 0.36 5.60
CA GLU A 78 -7.78 0.23 7.05
C GLU A 78 -9.24 0.16 7.49
N THR A 79 -9.60 -0.87 8.26
CA THR A 79 -10.93 -1.08 8.82
C THR A 79 -10.83 -1.10 10.33
N VAL A 80 -11.71 -0.37 11.02
CA VAL A 80 -11.91 -0.55 12.46
C VAL A 80 -13.11 -1.46 12.64
N SER A 81 -12.88 -2.68 13.14
CA SER A 81 -13.93 -3.62 13.49
C SER A 81 -14.22 -3.46 14.98
N THR A 82 -15.47 -3.15 15.28
CA THR A 82 -15.98 -3.04 16.65
C THR A 82 -17.09 -4.06 16.83
N ASP A 83 -17.05 -4.83 17.92
CA ASP A 83 -18.12 -5.74 18.32
C ASP A 83 -19.34 -4.98 18.87
N GLU A 84 -19.24 -3.67 19.06
CA GLU A 84 -20.35 -2.84 19.51
C GLU A 84 -21.22 -2.45 18.29
N PRO A 85 -22.48 -2.92 18.24
CA PRO A 85 -23.35 -2.74 17.07
C PRO A 85 -23.72 -1.27 16.80
N HIS A 86 -23.44 -0.37 17.75
CA HIS A 86 -23.73 1.06 17.65
C HIS A 86 -22.51 1.90 17.26
N LEU A 87 -21.29 1.34 17.35
CA LEU A 87 -20.11 2.06 16.93
C LEU A 87 -19.91 1.92 15.42
N PRO A 88 -19.62 3.02 14.71
CA PRO A 88 -19.41 2.98 13.28
C PRO A 88 -18.17 2.13 12.96
N ASN A 89 -18.30 1.22 12.00
CA ASN A 89 -17.13 0.64 11.36
C ASN A 89 -16.50 1.72 10.46
N ASP A 90 -15.32 2.19 10.84
CA ASP A 90 -14.58 3.15 10.05
C ASP A 90 -13.74 2.45 9.00
N TYR A 91 -13.81 2.94 7.77
CA TYR A 91 -13.02 2.48 6.63
C TYR A 91 -12.21 3.65 6.09
N ALA A 92 -10.89 3.49 5.97
CA ALA A 92 -10.02 4.55 5.49
C ALA A 92 -8.97 4.00 4.51
N CYS A 93 -8.82 4.68 3.37
CA CYS A 93 -7.67 4.47 2.50
C CYS A 93 -6.43 5.10 3.14
N ARG A 94 -5.47 4.28 3.53
CA ARG A 94 -4.22 4.73 4.14
C ARG A 94 -3.05 4.58 3.16
N PRO A 95 -2.03 5.44 3.24
CA PRO A 95 -0.85 5.33 2.38
C PRO A 95 -0.18 3.97 2.51
N LEU A 96 0.13 3.35 1.38
CA LEU A 96 0.86 2.09 1.34
C LEU A 96 2.34 2.35 1.66
N PRO A 97 2.94 1.63 2.63
CA PRO A 97 4.37 1.75 2.90
C PRO A 97 5.19 1.44 1.64
N ALA A 98 6.31 2.14 1.45
CA ALA A 98 7.17 1.93 0.29
C ALA A 98 7.64 0.46 0.15
N ALA A 99 7.85 -0.23 1.27
CA ALA A 99 8.18 -1.65 1.31
C ALA A 99 7.08 -2.54 0.72
N CYS A 100 5.81 -2.11 0.77
CA CYS A 100 4.67 -2.82 0.19
C CYS A 100 4.33 -2.38 -1.24
N ALA A 101 4.79 -1.19 -1.67
CA ALA A 101 4.48 -0.63 -2.99
C ALA A 101 5.16 -1.37 -4.16
N HIS A 102 6.29 -2.04 -3.90
CA HIS A 102 7.12 -2.68 -4.92
C HIS A 102 7.29 -4.20 -4.76
N ALA A 103 6.48 -4.83 -3.90
CA ALA A 103 6.55 -6.27 -3.70
C ALA A 103 6.03 -6.99 -4.97
N SER A 104 6.94 -7.21 -5.93
CA SER A 104 6.66 -7.87 -7.19
C SER A 104 6.38 -9.36 -6.95
N SER A 105 5.15 -9.77 -7.27
CA SER A 105 4.79 -11.08 -7.85
C SER A 105 5.02 -12.40 -7.10
N THR A 106 5.76 -12.51 -5.99
CA THR A 106 6.06 -13.86 -5.44
C THR A 106 5.56 -14.16 -4.03
N ALA A 107 5.05 -13.17 -3.31
CA ALA A 107 4.11 -13.30 -2.19
C ALA A 107 3.99 -11.91 -1.57
N GLN A 108 3.13 -11.06 -2.13
CA GLN A 108 2.67 -9.87 -1.42
C GLN A 108 1.94 -10.37 -0.18
N SER A 109 2.69 -10.43 0.90
CA SER A 109 2.24 -10.83 2.22
C SER A 109 2.23 -9.59 3.10
N CYS A 110 1.45 -9.66 4.17
CA CYS A 110 1.38 -8.62 5.17
C CYS A 110 2.71 -8.32 5.88
N GLY A 111 3.75 -9.14 5.66
CA GLY A 111 5.09 -8.94 6.20
C GLY A 111 5.84 -7.73 5.63
N CYS A 112 5.36 -7.11 4.54
CA CYS A 112 5.95 -5.87 4.03
C CYS A 112 5.60 -4.64 4.87
N PHE A 113 4.58 -4.74 5.73
CA PHE A 113 4.22 -3.64 6.62
C PHE A 113 5.26 -3.52 7.74
N PRO A 114 5.71 -2.29 8.09
CA PRO A 114 6.59 -2.09 9.23
C PRO A 114 6.01 -2.67 10.52
N ALA A 115 6.88 -3.14 11.40
CA ALA A 115 6.50 -3.46 12.77
C ALA A 115 5.80 -2.25 13.42
N HIS A 116 4.80 -2.51 14.26
CA HIS A 116 4.00 -1.48 14.94
C HIS A 116 3.16 -0.59 14.02
N THR A 117 3.01 -0.92 12.74
CA THR A 117 1.98 -0.27 11.93
C THR A 117 0.61 -0.63 12.51
N LYS A 118 -0.28 0.36 12.67
CA LYS A 118 -1.62 0.20 13.24
C LYS A 118 -2.37 -1.01 12.66
N CYS A 119 -3.18 -1.68 13.49
CA CYS A 119 -4.04 -2.82 13.15
C CYS A 119 -3.28 -4.13 12.82
N ASP A 120 -3.18 -5.07 13.76
CA ASP A 120 -2.34 -6.27 13.59
C ASP A 120 -2.87 -7.30 12.59
N PHE A 121 -4.19 -7.32 12.36
CA PHE A 121 -4.78 -8.25 11.41
C PHE A 121 -4.64 -7.69 10.01
N CYS A 122 -3.92 -8.39 9.16
CA CYS A 122 -3.79 -8.03 7.77
C CYS A 122 -4.20 -9.21 6.88
N SER A 123 -4.94 -8.91 5.82
CA SER A 123 -5.32 -9.85 4.78
C SER A 123 -5.06 -9.24 3.41
N THR A 124 -4.91 -10.10 2.41
CA THR A 124 -4.64 -9.70 1.03
C THR A 124 -5.79 -10.12 0.13
N SER A 125 -5.99 -9.37 -0.95
CA SER A 125 -6.99 -9.69 -1.97
C SER A 125 -6.41 -9.41 -3.35
N ALA A 126 -6.66 -10.30 -4.30
CA ALA A 126 -6.26 -10.09 -5.68
C ALA A 126 -7.08 -8.96 -6.30
N VAL A 127 -6.41 -7.95 -6.87
CA VAL A 127 -7.04 -6.80 -7.53
C VAL A 127 -6.38 -6.60 -8.89
N GLY A 128 -7.07 -7.04 -9.94
CA GLY A 128 -6.52 -7.06 -11.29
C GLY A 128 -5.24 -7.90 -11.37
N ALA A 129 -4.13 -7.26 -11.76
CA ALA A 129 -2.81 -7.88 -11.83
C ALA A 129 -1.96 -7.69 -10.55
N GLY A 130 -2.50 -7.02 -9.52
CA GLY A 130 -1.81 -6.74 -8.27
C GLY A 130 -2.52 -7.30 -7.05
N VAL A 131 -2.04 -6.90 -5.87
CA VAL A 131 -2.64 -7.24 -4.58
C VAL A 131 -3.06 -5.97 -3.84
N GLY A 132 -4.27 -6.00 -3.30
CA GLY A 132 -4.73 -5.04 -2.30
C GLY A 132 -4.56 -5.60 -0.90
N PHE A 133 -4.39 -4.70 0.07
CA PHE A 133 -4.21 -5.04 1.47
C PHE A 133 -5.38 -4.50 2.29
N TYR A 134 -5.92 -5.33 3.16
CA TYR A 134 -6.85 -4.94 4.23
C TYR A 134 -6.13 -5.06 5.56
N ARG A 135 -6.34 -4.07 6.43
CA ARG A 135 -5.86 -4.11 7.81
C ARG A 135 -6.99 -3.81 8.77
N THR A 136 -7.22 -4.70 9.72
CA THR A 136 -8.33 -4.63 10.66
C THR A 136 -7.83 -4.33 12.06
N CYS A 137 -8.30 -3.23 12.63
CA CYS A 137 -8.13 -2.87 14.04
C CYS A 137 -9.30 -3.43 14.84
N PHE A 138 -9.02 -4.09 15.96
CA PHE A 138 -10.04 -4.47 16.93
C PHE A 138 -10.02 -3.51 18.11
N GLY A 139 -11.20 -3.09 18.58
CA GLY A 139 -11.35 -2.41 19.87
C GLY A 139 -10.96 -0.93 19.90
N GLY A 140 -11.32 -0.16 18.86
CA GLY A 140 -11.36 1.32 18.84
C GLY A 140 -10.33 2.01 19.76
N GLY A 141 -9.08 2.13 19.29
CA GLY A 141 -8.01 2.81 20.03
C GLY A 141 -8.22 4.32 20.16
#